data_AF-A0A2E0X1C2-F1
#
_entry.id   AF-A0A2E0X1C2-F1
#
_cell.length_a   1.000
_cell.length_b   1.000
_cell.length_c   1.000
_cell.angle_alpha   90.00
_cell.angle_beta   90.00
_cell.angle_gamma   90.00
#
_symmetry.space_group_name_H-M   'P 1'
#
loop_
_entity.id
_entity.type
_entity.pdbx_description
1 polymer ?
#
loop_
_entity_poly.entity_id
_entity_poly.type
_entity_poly.pdbx_seq_one_letter_code
_entity_poly.pdbx_strand_id
1 'polypeptide(L)'
;MSDIAANVAAESAHAPSEPSWQARALARLEDGLAALTDRANPILVKETRQALKSRQFIVSFLVVLVGCWIVTLAGVAVIGPEIYFGAAGPEMLLAYYCVLAAPLAVIVPYSAYRSLAAEKEENTYDLLSITTLGSRQIVTGKLCSAAAQMFVYFSAVAPCIVFTLLLRGVDAMTVAALLVLAVAGSLALSMAALLVGTLSQVRYTQAVLSVALVMSLLGAFWGAVVIAYVCLFEEPIPFGDPETWLVSLLLLTLYVTTFGLFHAAASARIAFPSENRSTPLRWWMTVQQACFVAWFAGLVAYMAAMMAVQGFSLINDLSEMLMAVGVVGLLYWYVMGTLMTSEWPHLSRRVQRSLPQSTAGRMFLSLFNPGPGAGYLFAVSNFSMMCICSVAMLIALTTWYGGTWGSRQETSLYFFVISWGYLAGFLGAGRLLISLFRRFAFVPLAAGFLTHFILLLAGIGIPLVIYLMSPSSRYFNTYSLSQITNPMITLVTLVDDGPDAIDALTVSALTTAAGVVMLLLNARSVAAELHRQRTPAPIRVIEEDAEAQQEIRKPQSPWDEDEAAASAAVDP
;
A
#
# COMPACT_ATOMS: atom_id res chain seq x y z
N MET A 1 47.39 37.82 -58.93
CA MET A 1 47.87 36.56 -58.31
C MET A 1 48.55 36.76 -56.95
N SER A 2 48.48 37.94 -56.32
CA SER A 2 48.99 38.16 -54.95
C SER A 2 47.89 38.16 -53.87
N ASP A 3 46.62 38.41 -54.24
CA ASP A 3 45.56 38.60 -53.25
C ASP A 3 44.79 37.31 -52.88
N ILE A 4 44.96 36.24 -53.67
CA ILE A 4 44.37 34.92 -53.36
C ILE A 4 45.22 34.17 -52.33
N ALA A 5 46.54 34.40 -52.30
CA ALA A 5 47.43 33.75 -51.33
C ALA A 5 47.31 34.34 -49.92
N ALA A 6 46.90 35.61 -49.79
CA ALA A 6 46.70 36.26 -48.49
C ALA A 6 45.37 35.84 -47.83
N ASN A 7 44.32 35.56 -48.60
CA ASN A 7 43.04 35.10 -48.05
C ASN A 7 43.06 33.63 -47.61
N VAL A 8 43.82 32.76 -48.27
CA VAL A 8 43.92 31.35 -47.87
C VAL A 8 44.72 31.17 -46.57
N ALA A 9 45.65 32.07 -46.26
CA ALA A 9 46.40 32.05 -45.00
C ALA A 9 45.63 32.66 -43.80
N ALA A 10 44.61 33.47 -44.07
CA ALA A 10 43.76 34.06 -43.02
C ALA A 10 42.60 33.13 -42.61
N GLU A 11 42.18 32.21 -43.48
CA GLU A 11 41.06 31.30 -43.23
C GLU A 11 41.47 30.01 -42.49
N SER A 12 42.77 29.74 -42.33
CA SER A 12 43.30 28.59 -41.58
C SER A 12 43.61 28.87 -40.11
N ALA A 13 43.22 30.03 -39.56
CA ALA A 13 43.62 30.49 -38.23
C ALA A 13 42.49 30.53 -37.17
N HIS A 14 41.36 29.86 -37.41
CA HIS A 14 40.38 29.55 -36.37
C HIS A 14 40.26 28.04 -36.22
N ALA A 15 41.32 27.44 -35.68
CA ALA A 15 41.19 26.14 -35.02
C ALA A 15 40.07 26.26 -33.96
N PRO A 16 39.12 25.32 -33.89
CA PRO A 16 38.11 25.34 -32.83
C PRO A 16 38.88 25.30 -31.52
N SER A 17 38.75 26.37 -30.71
CA SER A 17 39.34 26.41 -29.37
C SER A 17 38.92 25.14 -28.66
N GLU A 18 39.90 24.40 -28.11
CA GLU A 18 39.59 23.19 -27.37
C GLU A 18 38.47 23.50 -26.36
N PRO A 19 37.40 22.70 -26.31
CA PRO A 19 36.31 22.96 -25.40
C PRO A 19 36.90 23.06 -24.00
N SER A 20 36.60 24.18 -23.33
CA SER A 20 37.05 24.43 -21.97
C SER A 20 36.69 23.21 -21.11
N TRP A 21 37.47 22.94 -20.06
CA TRP A 21 37.19 21.83 -19.16
C TRP A 21 35.76 21.88 -18.59
N GLN A 22 35.19 23.09 -18.46
CA GLN A 22 33.79 23.33 -18.10
C GLN A 22 32.83 22.86 -19.19
N ALA A 23 33.10 23.17 -20.47
CA ALA A 23 32.28 22.70 -21.59
C ALA A 23 32.30 21.16 -21.72
N ARG A 24 33.45 20.52 -21.47
CA ARG A 24 33.55 19.05 -21.42
C ARG A 24 32.79 18.44 -20.23
N ALA A 25 32.85 19.08 -19.07
CA ALA A 25 32.10 18.63 -17.89
C ALA A 25 30.58 18.80 -18.09
N LEU A 26 30.15 19.90 -18.71
CA LEU A 26 28.76 20.15 -19.06
C LEU A 26 28.26 19.16 -20.11
N ALA A 27 29.04 18.87 -21.15
CA ALA A 27 28.68 17.87 -22.17
C ALA A 27 28.52 16.48 -21.54
N ARG A 28 29.44 16.04 -20.67
CA ARG A 28 29.30 14.76 -19.95
C ARG A 28 28.08 14.71 -19.04
N LEU A 29 27.73 15.83 -18.41
CA LEU A 29 26.51 15.95 -17.62
C LEU A 29 25.27 15.89 -18.52
N GLU A 30 25.29 16.56 -19.66
CA GLU A 30 24.20 16.56 -20.64
C GLU A 30 23.98 15.16 -21.23
N ASP A 31 25.05 14.46 -21.63
CA ASP A 31 25.01 13.08 -22.10
C ASP A 31 24.51 12.12 -21.01
N GLY A 32 24.96 12.32 -19.76
CA GLY A 32 24.48 11.55 -18.61
C GLY A 32 23.01 11.78 -18.30
N LEU A 33 22.54 13.02 -18.42
CA LEU A 33 21.13 13.41 -18.26
C LEU A 33 20.28 12.89 -19.42
N ALA A 34 20.80 12.89 -20.65
CA ALA A 34 20.14 12.34 -21.83
C ALA A 34 19.97 10.83 -21.67
N ALA A 35 21.03 10.10 -21.31
CA ALA A 35 20.96 8.65 -21.06
C ALA A 35 20.02 8.30 -19.88
N LEU A 36 19.96 9.14 -18.84
CA LEU A 36 18.99 9.02 -17.75
C LEU A 36 17.55 9.27 -18.23
N THR A 37 17.36 10.22 -19.15
CA THR A 37 16.05 10.57 -19.73
C THR A 37 15.56 9.47 -20.68
N ASP A 38 16.45 8.88 -21.48
CA ASP A 38 16.12 7.80 -22.42
C ASP A 38 15.80 6.49 -21.68
N ARG A 39 16.43 6.26 -20.53
CA ARG A 39 16.09 5.15 -19.63
C ARG A 39 14.90 5.44 -18.72
N ALA A 40 14.51 6.70 -18.57
CA ALA A 40 13.36 7.07 -17.77
C ALA A 40 12.06 6.67 -18.48
N ASN A 41 11.04 6.37 -17.69
CA ASN A 41 9.72 6.08 -18.22
C ASN A 41 9.25 7.28 -19.06
N PRO A 42 8.85 7.11 -20.34
CA PRO A 42 8.45 8.24 -21.20
C PRO A 42 7.27 9.04 -20.62
N ILE A 43 6.41 8.37 -19.83
CA ILE A 43 5.32 9.02 -19.10
C ILE A 43 5.87 10.01 -18.05
N LEU A 44 6.93 9.64 -17.33
CA LEU A 44 7.56 10.50 -16.34
C LEU A 44 8.03 11.82 -16.96
N VAL A 45 8.78 11.75 -18.07
CA VAL A 45 9.35 12.92 -18.74
C VAL A 45 8.25 13.84 -19.29
N LYS A 46 7.21 13.25 -19.90
CA LYS A 46 6.08 14.01 -20.43
C LYS A 46 5.30 14.71 -19.31
N GLU A 47 4.92 13.96 -18.27
CA GLU A 47 4.09 14.45 -17.18
C GLU A 47 4.81 15.47 -16.30
N THR A 48 6.10 15.27 -16.02
CA THR A 48 6.90 16.24 -15.24
C THR A 48 7.02 17.56 -15.98
N ARG A 49 7.33 17.52 -17.27
CA ARG A 49 7.40 18.73 -18.12
C ARG A 49 6.06 19.46 -18.15
N GLN A 50 4.96 18.73 -18.25
CA GLN A 50 3.61 19.32 -18.26
C GLN A 50 3.23 19.89 -16.89
N ALA A 51 3.53 19.19 -15.80
CA ALA A 51 3.23 19.61 -14.44
C ALA A 51 3.99 20.88 -14.05
N LEU A 52 5.30 20.96 -14.34
CA LEU A 52 6.14 22.11 -14.01
C LEU A 52 5.77 23.36 -14.81
N LYS A 53 5.22 23.21 -16.02
CA LYS A 53 4.70 24.34 -16.82
C LYS A 53 3.28 24.75 -16.44
N SER A 54 2.61 24.01 -15.56
CA SER A 54 1.23 24.30 -15.20
C SER A 54 1.12 25.60 -14.39
N ARG A 55 0.09 26.41 -14.66
CA ARG A 55 -0.20 27.62 -13.88
C ARG A 55 -0.40 27.30 -12.39
N GLN A 56 -1.00 26.15 -12.09
CA GLN A 56 -1.21 25.68 -10.73
C GLN A 56 0.13 25.52 -9.99
N PHE A 57 1.10 24.84 -10.61
CA PHE A 57 2.43 24.64 -10.04
C PHE A 57 3.18 25.96 -9.81
N ILE A 58 3.15 26.88 -10.78
CA ILE A 58 3.83 28.18 -10.65
C ILE A 58 3.24 28.98 -9.49
N VAL A 59 1.91 29.03 -9.37
CA VAL A 59 1.23 29.75 -8.27
C VAL A 59 1.56 29.12 -6.92
N SER A 60 1.48 27.79 -6.79
CA SER A 60 1.79 27.13 -5.51
C SER A 60 3.27 27.27 -5.13
N PHE A 61 4.18 27.20 -6.09
CA PHE A 61 5.60 27.43 -5.87
C PHE A 61 5.87 28.86 -5.38
N LEU A 62 5.25 29.87 -6.00
CA LEU A 62 5.36 31.26 -5.54
C LEU A 62 4.74 31.45 -4.15
N VAL A 63 3.60 30.82 -3.86
CA VAL A 63 2.97 30.87 -2.53
C VAL A 63 3.88 30.25 -1.47
N VAL A 64 4.58 29.16 -1.77
CA VAL A 64 5.56 28.55 -0.86
C VAL A 64 6.73 29.50 -0.61
N LEU A 65 7.31 30.10 -1.65
CA LEU A 65 8.40 31.06 -1.50
C LEU A 65 8.00 32.29 -0.68
N VAL A 66 6.84 32.88 -0.99
CA VAL A 66 6.29 34.01 -0.23
C VAL A 66 5.97 33.58 1.21
N GLY A 67 5.44 32.37 1.40
CA GLY A 67 5.19 31.78 2.71
C GLY A 67 6.47 31.65 3.54
N CYS A 68 7.55 31.14 2.96
CA CYS A 68 8.86 31.07 3.62
C CYS A 68 9.36 32.47 4.01
N TRP A 69 9.21 33.46 3.12
CA TRP A 69 9.59 34.84 3.42
C TRP A 69 8.77 35.43 4.56
N ILE A 70 7.44 35.26 4.55
CA ILE A 70 6.54 35.69 5.62
C ILE A 70 6.91 35.00 6.94
N VAL A 71 7.11 33.68 6.94
CA VAL A 71 7.50 32.94 8.16
C VAL A 71 8.83 33.45 8.72
N THR A 72 9.77 33.78 7.85
CA THR A 72 11.08 34.31 8.28
C THR A 72 10.91 35.68 8.93
N LEU A 73 10.19 36.61 8.30
CA LEU A 73 9.96 37.94 8.86
C LEU A 73 9.10 37.91 10.12
N ALA A 74 8.01 37.15 10.11
CA ALA A 74 7.10 37.01 11.24
C ALA A 74 7.79 36.30 12.41
N GLY A 75 8.55 35.24 12.15
CA GLY A 75 9.33 34.54 13.17
C GLY A 75 10.34 35.48 13.83
N VAL A 76 11.07 36.27 13.02
CA VAL A 76 12.02 37.27 13.57
C VAL A 76 11.30 38.34 14.40
N ALA A 77 10.14 38.82 13.95
CA ALA A 77 9.37 39.85 14.63
C ALA A 77 8.70 39.35 15.93
N VAL A 78 8.21 38.11 15.96
CA VAL A 78 7.48 37.52 17.10
C VAL A 78 8.45 37.05 18.18
N ILE A 79 9.52 36.35 17.81
CA ILE A 79 10.48 35.80 18.77
C ILE A 79 11.41 36.91 19.32
N GLY A 80 11.68 37.95 18.52
CA GLY A 80 12.35 39.16 18.99
C GLY A 80 13.78 38.92 19.50
N PRO A 81 14.19 39.50 20.66
CA PRO A 81 15.55 39.35 21.18
C PRO A 81 15.92 37.92 21.59
N GLU A 82 14.93 37.06 21.87
CA GLU A 82 15.17 35.68 22.30
C GLU A 82 15.81 34.80 21.21
N ILE A 83 15.77 35.23 19.95
CA ILE A 83 16.47 34.56 18.84
C ILE A 83 17.98 34.46 19.08
N TYR A 84 18.57 35.43 19.80
CA TYR A 84 20.00 35.46 20.08
C TYR A 84 20.42 34.63 21.30
N PHE A 85 19.49 34.41 22.24
CA PHE A 85 19.82 33.89 23.57
C PHE A 85 19.03 32.64 23.99
N GLY A 86 17.90 32.35 23.33
CA GLY A 86 17.00 31.23 23.60
C GLY A 86 17.05 30.12 22.54
N ALA A 87 16.20 29.10 22.71
CA ALA A 87 16.04 27.97 21.80
C ALA A 87 14.84 28.18 20.87
N ALA A 88 15.03 28.99 19.82
CA ALA A 88 13.98 29.40 18.90
C ALA A 88 13.80 28.44 17.69
N GLY A 89 14.69 27.46 17.53
CA GLY A 89 14.71 26.53 16.40
C GLY A 89 13.40 25.74 16.21
N PRO A 90 12.79 25.14 17.24
CA PRO A 90 11.59 24.30 17.08
C PRO A 90 10.39 25.06 16.52
N GLU A 91 10.16 26.30 16.99
CA GLU A 91 9.04 27.14 16.54
C GLU A 91 9.19 27.54 15.07
N MET A 92 10.39 27.99 14.69
CA MET A 92 10.66 28.33 13.30
C MET A 92 10.62 27.10 12.39
N LEU A 93 11.12 25.96 12.84
CA LEU A 93 11.04 24.70 12.10
C LEU A 93 9.61 24.25 11.87
N LEU A 94 8.74 24.30 12.88
CA LEU A 94 7.32 23.97 12.74
C LEU A 94 6.67 24.89 11.70
N ALA A 95 6.95 26.20 11.74
CA ALA A 95 6.38 27.15 10.78
C ALA A 95 6.84 26.88 9.34
N TYR A 96 8.13 26.61 9.11
CA TYR A 96 8.62 26.23 7.78
C TYR A 96 8.09 24.86 7.35
N TYR A 97 7.96 23.91 8.27
CA TYR A 97 7.37 22.61 8.01
C TYR A 97 5.90 22.73 7.61
N CYS A 98 5.11 23.60 8.24
CA CYS A 98 3.73 23.89 7.84
C CYS A 98 3.66 24.42 6.40
N VAL A 99 4.56 25.34 6.02
CA VAL A 99 4.63 25.87 4.65
C VAL A 99 5.00 24.78 3.65
N LEU A 100 5.89 23.86 4.00
CA LEU A 100 6.28 22.72 3.15
C LEU A 100 5.23 21.59 3.12
N ALA A 101 4.55 21.33 4.23
CA ALA A 101 3.56 20.27 4.35
C ALA A 101 2.31 20.58 3.51
N ALA A 102 1.94 21.84 3.32
CA ALA A 102 0.78 22.23 2.50
C ALA A 102 0.88 21.74 1.03
N PRO A 103 1.94 22.05 0.26
CA PRO A 103 2.09 21.53 -1.11
C PRO A 103 2.28 20.01 -1.14
N LEU A 104 3.00 19.43 -0.17
CA LEU A 104 3.28 17.99 -0.13
C LEU A 104 2.04 17.15 0.22
N ALA A 105 1.20 17.60 1.15
CA ALA A 105 0.02 16.85 1.57
C ALA A 105 -1.20 17.12 0.68
N VAL A 106 -1.33 18.31 0.10
CA VAL A 106 -2.54 18.71 -0.65
C VAL A 106 -2.28 18.79 -2.15
N ILE A 107 -1.32 19.61 -2.57
CA ILE A 107 -1.19 20.00 -3.99
C ILE A 107 -0.66 18.86 -4.84
N VAL A 108 0.39 18.18 -4.39
CA VAL A 108 1.02 17.07 -5.15
C VAL A 108 0.09 15.85 -5.26
N PRO A 109 -0.55 15.35 -4.17
CA PRO A 109 -1.48 14.23 -4.29
C PRO A 109 -2.70 14.59 -5.15
N TYR A 110 -3.19 15.83 -5.04
CA TYR A 110 -4.32 16.29 -5.86
C TYR A 110 -3.95 16.41 -7.35
N SER A 111 -2.74 16.87 -7.67
CA SER A 111 -2.25 16.91 -9.06
C SER A 111 -2.15 15.48 -9.65
N ALA A 112 -1.69 14.52 -8.86
CA ALA A 112 -1.65 13.11 -9.23
C ALA A 112 -3.07 12.56 -9.52
N TYR A 113 -4.05 12.81 -8.63
CA TYR A 113 -5.46 12.46 -8.88
C TYR A 113 -6.00 13.07 -10.17
N ARG A 114 -5.80 14.38 -10.36
CA ARG A 114 -6.31 15.11 -11.53
C ARG A 114 -5.69 14.61 -12.83
N SER A 115 -4.40 14.25 -12.82
CA SER A 115 -3.70 13.72 -13.99
C SER A 115 -4.32 12.42 -14.53
N LEU A 116 -4.97 11.63 -13.67
CA LEU A 116 -5.62 10.38 -14.06
C LEU A 116 -7.13 10.55 -14.30
N ALA A 117 -7.78 11.44 -13.52
CA ALA A 117 -9.18 11.75 -13.69
C ALA A 117 -9.45 12.49 -15.02
N ALA A 118 -8.57 13.39 -15.44
CA ALA A 118 -8.68 14.12 -16.71
C ALA A 118 -8.56 13.19 -17.92
N GLU A 119 -7.62 12.23 -17.90
CA GLU A 119 -7.47 11.25 -18.99
C GLU A 119 -8.71 10.39 -19.20
N LYS A 120 -9.46 10.12 -18.14
CA LYS A 120 -10.75 9.42 -18.22
C LYS A 120 -11.88 10.32 -18.72
N GLU A 121 -11.90 11.58 -18.32
CA GLU A 121 -12.90 12.55 -18.77
C GLU A 121 -12.80 12.81 -20.28
N GLU A 122 -11.58 12.79 -20.82
CA GLU A 122 -11.30 12.97 -22.24
C GLU A 122 -11.56 11.69 -23.08
N ASN A 123 -11.97 10.57 -22.47
CA ASN A 123 -12.08 9.23 -23.09
C ASN A 123 -10.79 8.73 -23.78
N THR A 124 -9.67 9.42 -23.59
CA THR A 124 -8.35 9.04 -24.13
C THR A 124 -7.77 7.81 -23.41
N TYR A 125 -8.33 7.45 -22.26
CA TYR A 125 -7.97 6.25 -21.50
C TYR A 125 -8.02 4.97 -22.36
N ASP A 126 -9.03 4.82 -23.22
CA ASP A 126 -9.15 3.62 -24.07
C ASP A 126 -8.02 3.57 -25.10
N LEU A 127 -7.56 4.72 -25.61
CA LEU A 127 -6.43 4.83 -26.53
C LEU A 127 -5.10 4.53 -25.82
N LEU A 128 -4.90 5.04 -24.60
CA LEU A 128 -3.71 4.79 -23.80
C LEU A 128 -3.64 3.32 -23.36
N SER A 129 -4.80 2.72 -23.07
CA SER A 129 -4.87 1.31 -22.72
C SER A 129 -4.32 0.45 -23.85
N ILE A 130 -4.67 0.72 -25.12
CA ILE A 130 -4.25 -0.06 -26.30
C ILE A 130 -2.74 0.04 -26.61
N THR A 131 -2.00 0.92 -25.93
CA THR A 131 -0.55 1.06 -26.11
C THR A 131 0.23 -0.14 -25.55
N THR A 132 1.50 -0.28 -25.96
CA THR A 132 2.41 -1.34 -25.52
C THR A 132 2.91 -1.15 -24.07
N LEU A 133 2.51 -0.08 -23.38
CA LEU A 133 2.97 0.24 -22.03
C LEU A 133 2.22 -0.58 -20.97
N GLY A 134 2.96 -1.19 -20.05
CA GLY A 134 2.38 -1.97 -18.97
C GLY A 134 1.63 -1.09 -17.96
N SER A 135 0.53 -1.56 -17.39
CA SER A 135 -0.27 -0.76 -16.43
C SER A 135 0.50 -0.36 -15.17
N ARG A 136 1.50 -1.14 -14.76
CA ARG A 136 2.44 -0.78 -13.68
C ARG A 136 3.38 0.36 -14.08
N GLN A 137 3.82 0.38 -15.33
CA GLN A 137 4.66 1.47 -15.85
C GLN A 137 3.86 2.78 -15.87
N ILE A 138 2.57 2.74 -16.19
CA ILE A 138 1.72 3.95 -16.15
C ILE A 138 1.63 4.53 -14.73
N VAL A 139 1.30 3.68 -13.75
CA VAL A 139 1.17 4.11 -12.33
C VAL A 139 2.50 4.62 -11.79
N THR A 140 3.60 3.88 -11.99
CA THR A 140 4.94 4.30 -11.54
C THR A 140 5.40 5.59 -12.22
N GLY A 141 5.12 5.79 -13.51
CA GLY A 141 5.45 7.03 -14.22
C GLY A 141 4.75 8.24 -13.62
N LYS A 142 3.44 8.15 -13.33
CA LYS A 142 2.68 9.23 -12.68
C LYS A 142 3.12 9.48 -11.24
N LEU A 143 3.42 8.42 -10.49
CA LEU A 143 3.96 8.53 -9.13
C LEU A 143 5.34 9.20 -9.11
N CYS A 144 6.24 8.81 -10.02
CA CYS A 144 7.56 9.44 -10.15
C CYS A 144 7.45 10.91 -10.58
N SER A 145 6.42 11.27 -11.37
CA SER A 145 6.15 12.67 -11.71
C SER A 145 5.72 13.48 -10.49
N ALA A 146 4.89 12.90 -9.63
CA ALA A 146 4.56 13.49 -8.33
C ALA A 146 5.81 13.63 -7.43
N ALA A 147 6.66 12.60 -7.36
CA ALA A 147 7.92 12.65 -6.61
C ALA A 147 8.84 13.77 -7.09
N ALA A 148 8.96 13.98 -8.40
CA ALA A 148 9.74 15.08 -8.97
C ALA A 148 9.19 16.45 -8.53
N GLN A 149 7.86 16.64 -8.49
CA GLN A 149 7.26 17.87 -7.96
C GLN A 149 7.60 18.07 -6.48
N MET A 150 7.61 17.01 -5.66
CA MET A 150 7.99 17.07 -4.25
C MET A 150 9.44 17.57 -4.09
N PHE A 151 10.38 17.04 -4.89
CA PHE A 151 11.77 17.47 -4.88
C PHE A 151 11.94 18.96 -5.19
N VAL A 152 11.14 19.52 -6.10
CA VAL A 152 11.20 20.95 -6.40
C VAL A 152 10.74 21.78 -5.21
N TYR A 153 9.62 21.43 -4.55
CA TYR A 153 9.19 22.13 -3.33
C TYR A 153 10.22 22.00 -2.20
N PHE A 154 10.78 20.80 -2.03
CA PHE A 154 11.83 20.57 -1.04
C PHE A 154 13.06 21.44 -1.29
N SER A 155 13.51 21.56 -2.55
CA SER A 155 14.66 22.39 -2.92
C SER A 155 14.45 23.88 -2.59
N ALA A 156 13.21 24.36 -2.66
CA ALA A 156 12.88 25.75 -2.34
C ALA A 156 12.90 26.03 -0.83
N VAL A 157 12.44 25.09 -0.01
CA VAL A 157 12.33 25.28 1.45
C VAL A 157 13.59 24.80 2.20
N ALA A 158 14.40 23.93 1.60
CA ALA A 158 15.60 23.35 2.22
C ALA A 158 16.55 24.39 2.84
N PRO A 159 16.91 25.51 2.19
CA PRO A 159 17.78 26.53 2.80
C PRO A 159 17.19 27.12 4.09
N CYS A 160 15.87 27.33 4.13
CA CYS A 160 15.18 27.84 5.31
C CYS A 160 15.17 26.83 6.45
N ILE A 161 15.00 25.54 6.14
CA ILE A 161 15.03 24.47 7.15
C ILE A 161 16.44 24.33 7.73
N VAL A 162 17.49 24.37 6.90
CA VAL A 162 18.88 24.30 7.37
C VAL A 162 19.21 25.46 8.32
N PHE A 163 18.68 26.65 8.06
CA PHE A 163 18.85 27.80 8.96
C PHE A 163 18.32 27.52 10.38
N THR A 164 17.27 26.73 10.55
CA THR A 164 16.71 26.42 11.88
C THR A 164 17.68 25.63 12.77
N LEU A 165 18.63 24.89 12.19
CA LEU A 165 19.68 24.19 12.95
C LEU A 165 20.62 25.16 13.67
N LEU A 166 20.75 26.41 13.20
CA LEU A 166 21.57 27.43 13.83
C LEU A 166 20.90 28.07 15.05
N LEU A 167 19.57 27.97 15.16
CA LEU A 167 18.77 28.65 16.19
C LEU A 167 18.67 27.89 17.52
N ARG A 168 19.42 26.78 17.66
CA ARG A 168 19.44 25.88 18.82
C ARG A 168 18.07 25.26 19.13
N GLY A 169 18.05 24.18 19.90
CA GLY A 169 16.82 23.49 20.32
C GLY A 169 16.30 22.44 19.34
N VAL A 170 16.96 22.21 18.20
CA VAL A 170 16.59 21.15 17.25
C VAL A 170 17.83 20.35 16.86
N ASP A 171 17.71 19.03 16.88
CA ASP A 171 18.73 18.11 16.37
C ASP A 171 18.56 17.86 14.85
N ALA A 172 19.68 17.70 14.16
CA ALA A 172 19.70 17.38 12.73
C ALA A 172 18.97 16.07 12.41
N MET A 173 19.00 15.10 13.33
CA MET A 173 18.29 13.83 13.18
C MET A 173 16.77 14.02 13.19
N THR A 174 16.25 14.89 14.08
CA THR A 174 14.82 15.23 14.13
C THR A 174 14.36 15.91 12.84
N VAL A 175 15.15 16.86 12.33
CA VAL A 175 14.86 17.51 11.04
C VAL A 175 14.83 16.48 9.92
N ALA A 176 15.84 15.61 9.82
CA ALA A 176 15.88 14.57 8.81
C ALA A 176 14.68 13.62 8.91
N ALA A 177 14.31 13.18 10.11
CA ALA A 177 13.16 12.30 10.34
C ALA A 177 11.84 12.96 9.89
N LEU A 178 11.59 14.22 10.25
CA LEU A 178 10.39 14.96 9.82
C LEU A 178 10.31 15.11 8.30
N LEU A 179 11.45 15.36 7.65
CA LEU A 179 11.51 15.50 6.19
C LEU A 179 11.28 14.16 5.48
N VAL A 180 11.86 13.07 5.99
CA VAL A 180 11.61 11.72 5.48
C VAL A 180 10.13 11.34 5.65
N LEU A 181 9.53 11.63 6.81
CA LEU A 181 8.12 11.40 7.06
C LEU A 181 7.22 12.23 6.13
N ALA A 182 7.56 13.49 5.87
CA ALA A 182 6.81 14.35 4.94
C ALA A 182 6.86 13.81 3.50
N VAL A 183 8.03 13.39 3.01
CA VAL A 183 8.19 12.79 1.68
C VAL A 183 7.46 11.45 1.60
N ALA A 184 7.66 10.56 2.58
CA ALA A 184 7.00 9.25 2.62
C ALA A 184 5.47 9.40 2.69
N GLY A 185 4.97 10.30 3.54
CA GLY A 185 3.55 10.63 3.65
C GLY A 185 2.99 11.18 2.34
N SER A 186 3.68 12.11 1.70
CA SER A 186 3.28 12.68 0.40
C SER A 186 3.21 11.63 -0.71
N LEU A 187 4.18 10.71 -0.76
CA LEU A 187 4.17 9.58 -1.70
C LEU A 187 2.98 8.64 -1.44
N ALA A 188 2.71 8.28 -0.19
CA ALA A 188 1.56 7.45 0.17
C ALA A 188 0.23 8.13 -0.18
N LEU A 189 0.09 9.42 0.14
CA LEU A 189 -1.09 10.21 -0.23
C LEU A 189 -1.25 10.30 -1.75
N SER A 190 -0.16 10.46 -2.51
CA SER A 190 -0.19 10.50 -3.97
C SER A 190 -0.60 9.15 -4.56
N MET A 191 -0.11 8.04 -4.00
CA MET A 191 -0.51 6.68 -4.40
C MET A 191 -1.99 6.41 -4.08
N ALA A 192 -2.47 6.84 -2.91
CA ALA A 192 -3.88 6.77 -2.54
C ALA A 192 -4.75 7.64 -3.46
N ALA A 193 -4.31 8.87 -3.77
CA ALA A 193 -5.00 9.78 -4.68
C ALA A 193 -5.07 9.23 -6.11
N LEU A 194 -4.01 8.59 -6.60
CA LEU A 194 -4.03 7.85 -7.88
C LEU A 194 -5.04 6.70 -7.84
N LEU A 195 -5.06 5.89 -6.77
CA LEU A 195 -6.05 4.82 -6.61
C LEU A 195 -7.48 5.37 -6.63
N VAL A 196 -7.74 6.46 -5.93
CA VAL A 196 -9.03 7.18 -5.95
C VAL A 196 -9.36 7.65 -7.37
N GLY A 197 -8.38 8.17 -8.12
CA GLY A 197 -8.53 8.52 -9.54
C GLY A 197 -8.96 7.34 -10.42
N THR A 198 -8.52 6.12 -10.09
CA THR A 198 -8.96 4.91 -10.80
C THR A 198 -10.44 4.54 -10.54
N LEU A 199 -11.05 5.03 -9.47
CA LEU A 199 -12.46 4.73 -9.11
C LEU A 199 -13.46 5.67 -9.80
N SER A 200 -13.03 6.89 -10.16
CA SER A 200 -13.90 7.85 -10.84
C SER A 200 -14.22 7.37 -12.27
N GLN A 201 -15.48 7.05 -12.54
CA GLN A 201 -15.98 6.70 -13.89
C GLN A 201 -17.11 7.62 -14.37
N VAL A 202 -17.91 8.16 -13.46
CA VAL A 202 -19.06 9.01 -13.79
C VAL A 202 -18.81 10.44 -13.29
N ARG A 203 -19.19 11.45 -14.08
CA ARG A 203 -18.98 12.88 -13.74
C ARG A 203 -19.47 13.26 -12.33
N TYR A 204 -20.65 12.78 -11.93
CA TYR A 204 -21.18 13.03 -10.58
C TYR A 204 -20.33 12.37 -9.48
N THR A 205 -19.92 11.11 -9.68
CA THR A 205 -19.03 10.43 -8.73
C THR A 205 -17.66 11.10 -8.65
N GLN A 206 -17.15 11.66 -9.75
CA GLN A 206 -15.89 12.39 -9.79
C GLN A 206 -15.91 13.64 -8.92
N ALA A 207 -17.00 14.42 -8.99
CA ALA A 207 -17.16 15.62 -8.18
C ALA A 207 -17.17 15.28 -6.68
N VAL A 208 -18.02 14.32 -6.27
CA VAL A 208 -18.10 13.86 -4.88
C VAL A 208 -16.76 13.31 -4.40
N LEU A 209 -16.11 12.47 -5.20
CA LEU A 209 -14.82 11.86 -4.88
C LEU A 209 -13.70 12.89 -4.79
N SER A 210 -13.72 13.93 -5.64
CA SER A 210 -12.75 15.03 -5.58
C SER A 210 -12.91 15.87 -4.32
N VAL A 211 -14.15 16.16 -3.88
CA VAL A 211 -14.42 16.90 -2.65
C VAL A 211 -14.01 16.07 -1.44
N ALA A 212 -14.38 14.78 -1.41
CA ALA A 212 -13.99 13.86 -0.36
C ALA A 212 -12.45 13.72 -0.28
N LEU A 213 -11.78 13.64 -1.43
CA LEU A 213 -10.32 13.60 -1.50
C LEU A 213 -9.71 14.88 -0.92
N VAL A 214 -10.15 16.07 -1.34
CA VAL A 214 -9.65 17.35 -0.80
C VAL A 214 -9.83 17.42 0.72
N MET A 215 -11.00 17.04 1.24
CA MET A 215 -11.24 16.99 2.69
C MET A 215 -10.27 16.02 3.39
N SER A 216 -10.04 14.84 2.81
CA SER A 216 -9.07 13.87 3.36
C SER A 216 -7.62 14.37 3.31
N LEU A 217 -7.24 15.10 2.24
CA LEU A 217 -5.90 15.67 2.09
C LEU A 217 -5.67 16.84 3.07
N LEU A 218 -6.70 17.67 3.33
CA LEU A 218 -6.64 18.70 4.36
C LEU A 218 -6.54 18.09 5.77
N GLY A 219 -7.27 16.99 6.02
CA GLY A 219 -7.11 16.22 7.25
C GLY A 219 -5.71 15.63 7.41
N ALA A 220 -5.12 15.11 6.32
CA ALA A 220 -3.75 14.58 6.33
C ALA A 220 -2.70 15.69 6.52
N PHE A 221 -2.92 16.88 5.93
CA PHE A 221 -2.09 18.06 6.19
C PHE A 221 -2.12 18.42 7.68
N TRP A 222 -3.31 18.52 8.27
CA TRP A 222 -3.46 18.80 9.69
C TRP A 222 -2.78 17.74 10.56
N GLY A 223 -3.00 16.45 10.25
CA GLY A 223 -2.34 15.34 10.93
C GLY A 223 -0.81 15.41 10.84
N ALA A 224 -0.25 15.77 9.69
CA ALA A 224 1.19 15.92 9.52
C ALA A 224 1.76 17.07 10.37
N VAL A 225 1.02 18.18 10.50
CA VAL A 225 1.40 19.31 11.37
C VAL A 225 1.31 18.93 12.84
N VAL A 226 0.26 18.21 13.25
CA VAL A 226 0.11 17.71 14.63
C VAL A 226 1.23 16.74 14.98
N ILE A 227 1.56 15.79 14.10
CA ILE A 227 2.68 14.86 14.30
C ILE A 227 3.99 15.64 14.47
N ALA A 228 4.25 16.63 13.61
CA ALA A 228 5.45 17.46 13.72
C ALA A 228 5.48 18.28 15.02
N TYR A 229 4.34 18.82 15.46
CA TYR A 229 4.22 19.51 16.74
C TYR A 229 4.56 18.59 17.92
N VAL A 230 3.93 17.41 17.98
CA VAL A 230 4.18 16.42 19.05
C VAL A 230 5.66 16.02 19.07
N CYS A 231 6.25 15.71 17.91
CA CYS A 231 7.67 15.34 17.82
C CYS A 231 8.66 16.45 18.18
N LEU A 232 8.24 17.73 18.16
CA LEU A 232 9.11 18.87 18.46
C LEU A 232 8.93 19.40 19.88
N PHE A 233 7.72 19.37 20.43
CA PHE A 233 7.38 20.07 21.67
C PHE A 233 6.94 19.17 22.81
N GLU A 234 6.28 18.04 22.53
CA GLU A 234 5.72 17.18 23.58
C GLU A 234 6.62 15.97 23.84
N GLU A 235 6.89 15.20 22.79
CA GLU A 235 7.61 13.92 22.86
C GLU A 235 8.74 13.92 21.83
N PRO A 236 9.89 14.58 22.13
CA PRO A 236 11.05 14.57 21.25
C PRO A 236 11.52 13.14 20.99
N ILE A 237 11.76 12.82 19.72
CA ILE A 237 12.15 11.45 19.31
C ILE A 237 13.51 11.08 19.94
N PRO A 238 13.58 10.07 20.83
CA PRO A 238 14.82 9.72 21.50
C PRO A 238 15.67 8.80 20.61
N PHE A 239 16.42 9.38 19.67
CA PHE A 239 17.25 8.60 18.72
C PHE A 239 18.36 7.75 19.36
N GLY A 240 18.66 7.98 20.64
CA GLY A 240 19.62 7.17 21.41
C GLY A 240 19.07 5.80 21.82
N ASP A 241 17.75 5.62 21.83
CA ASP A 241 17.13 4.40 22.30
C ASP A 241 16.95 3.38 21.15
N PRO A 242 17.39 2.12 21.32
CA PRO A 242 17.19 1.08 20.31
C PRO A 242 15.71 0.85 19.96
N GLU A 243 14.81 1.09 20.92
CA GLU A 243 13.37 0.92 20.74
C GLU A 243 12.81 1.85 19.65
N THR A 244 13.32 3.08 19.55
CA THR A 244 12.91 4.03 18.51
C THR A 244 13.21 3.52 17.11
N TRP A 245 14.35 2.87 16.92
CA TRP A 245 14.73 2.27 15.64
C TRP A 245 13.86 1.05 15.31
N LEU A 246 13.52 0.24 16.30
CA LEU A 246 12.59 -0.89 16.13
C LEU A 246 11.19 -0.42 15.73
N VAL A 247 10.65 0.59 16.41
CA VAL A 247 9.35 1.19 16.06
C VAL A 247 9.39 1.82 14.67
N SER A 248 10.48 2.50 14.32
CA SER A 248 10.67 3.07 12.98
C SER A 248 10.71 2.00 11.89
N LEU A 249 11.39 0.87 12.13
CA LEU A 249 11.41 -0.27 11.21
C LEU A 249 10.02 -0.91 11.08
N LEU A 250 9.27 -1.03 12.19
CA LEU A 250 7.89 -1.52 12.19
C LEU A 250 7.00 -0.63 11.32
N LEU A 251 7.02 0.68 11.55
CA LEU A 251 6.27 1.64 10.75
C LEU A 251 6.70 1.63 9.28
N LEU A 252 8.00 1.53 8.99
CA LEU A 252 8.53 1.45 7.63
C LEU A 252 8.05 0.19 6.90
N THR A 253 8.07 -0.97 7.55
CA THR A 253 7.57 -2.22 6.93
C THR A 253 6.06 -2.18 6.68
N LEU A 254 5.28 -1.63 7.62
CA LEU A 254 3.84 -1.40 7.42
C LEU A 254 3.57 -0.43 6.27
N TYR A 255 4.37 0.65 6.19
CA TYR A 255 4.33 1.61 5.10
C TYR A 255 4.61 0.95 3.75
N VAL A 256 5.72 0.23 3.61
CA VAL A 256 6.14 -0.38 2.34
C VAL A 256 5.14 -1.43 1.86
N THR A 257 4.63 -2.27 2.77
CA THR A 257 3.65 -3.31 2.42
C THR A 257 2.30 -2.72 2.01
N THR A 258 1.80 -1.71 2.73
CA THR A 258 0.55 -1.00 2.39
C THR A 258 0.70 -0.21 1.08
N PHE A 259 1.84 0.44 0.88
CA PHE A 259 2.17 1.15 -0.34
C PHE A 259 2.20 0.21 -1.55
N GLY A 260 2.85 -0.94 -1.41
CA GLY A 260 2.89 -1.99 -2.43
C GLY A 260 1.49 -2.52 -2.77
N LEU A 261 0.62 -2.69 -1.77
CA LEU A 261 -0.76 -3.09 -1.95
C LEU A 261 -1.58 -2.03 -2.72
N PHE A 262 -1.45 -0.75 -2.36
CA PHE A 262 -2.13 0.34 -3.10
C PHE A 262 -1.62 0.47 -4.52
N HIS A 263 -0.32 0.35 -4.73
CA HIS A 263 0.28 0.33 -6.07
C HIS A 263 -0.26 -0.84 -6.90
N ALA A 264 -0.31 -2.05 -6.33
CA ALA A 264 -0.90 -3.20 -6.99
C ALA A 264 -2.40 -2.99 -7.29
N ALA A 265 -3.16 -2.41 -6.36
CA ALA A 265 -4.59 -2.11 -6.54
C ALA A 265 -4.84 -1.10 -7.66
N ALA A 266 -4.08 -0.01 -7.70
CA ALA A 266 -4.19 0.99 -8.76
C ALA A 266 -3.83 0.37 -10.12
N SER A 267 -2.74 -0.40 -10.18
CA SER A 267 -2.34 -1.09 -11.40
C SER A 267 -3.39 -2.09 -11.88
N ALA A 268 -4.02 -2.84 -10.97
CA ALA A 268 -5.06 -3.82 -11.29
C ALA A 268 -6.37 -3.17 -11.80
N ARG A 269 -6.64 -1.92 -11.38
CA ARG A 269 -7.78 -1.14 -11.87
C ARG A 269 -7.55 -0.56 -13.25
N ILE A 270 -6.31 -0.17 -13.55
CA ILE A 270 -5.92 0.35 -14.88
C ILE A 270 -5.70 -0.80 -15.87
N ALA A 271 -5.28 -1.96 -15.39
CA ALA A 271 -5.04 -3.14 -16.21
C ALA A 271 -6.25 -3.56 -17.03
N PHE A 272 -6.00 -4.08 -18.23
CA PHE A 272 -7.05 -4.55 -19.11
C PHE A 272 -7.90 -5.65 -18.48
N PRO A 273 -9.19 -5.78 -18.87
CA PRO A 273 -10.04 -6.89 -18.40
C PRO A 273 -9.45 -8.27 -18.73
N SER A 274 -8.57 -8.34 -19.73
CA SER A 274 -7.91 -9.55 -20.16
C SER A 274 -6.60 -9.85 -19.43
N GLU A 275 -6.09 -8.95 -18.57
CA GLU A 275 -4.84 -9.11 -17.83
C GLU A 275 -5.08 -9.67 -16.42
N ASN A 276 -4.03 -10.23 -15.81
CA ASN A 276 -4.10 -10.79 -14.46
C ASN A 276 -4.08 -9.67 -13.39
N ARG A 277 -5.25 -9.38 -12.84
CA ARG A 277 -5.46 -8.31 -11.85
C ARG A 277 -5.24 -8.75 -10.40
N SER A 278 -5.45 -10.02 -10.07
CA SER A 278 -5.58 -10.46 -8.68
C SER A 278 -4.31 -11.10 -8.10
N THR A 279 -3.48 -11.77 -8.91
CA THR A 279 -2.25 -12.39 -8.42
C THR A 279 -1.29 -11.41 -7.75
N PRO A 280 -1.02 -10.22 -8.32
CA PRO A 280 -0.14 -9.24 -7.68
C PRO A 280 -0.70 -8.73 -6.34
N LEU A 281 -2.02 -8.56 -6.26
CA LEU A 281 -2.71 -8.16 -5.04
C LEU A 281 -2.58 -9.23 -3.95
N ARG A 282 -2.81 -10.50 -4.29
CA ARG A 282 -2.68 -11.63 -3.37
C ARG A 282 -1.26 -11.79 -2.83
N TRP A 283 -0.26 -11.53 -3.67
CA TRP A 283 1.14 -11.54 -3.23
C TRP A 283 1.39 -10.47 -2.16
N TRP A 284 1.02 -9.21 -2.43
CA TRP A 284 1.19 -8.13 -1.45
C TRP A 284 0.40 -8.36 -0.16
N MET A 285 -0.80 -8.95 -0.25
CA MET A 285 -1.57 -9.34 0.95
C MET A 285 -0.84 -10.38 1.79
N THR A 286 -0.23 -11.39 1.15
CA THR A 286 0.55 -12.43 1.85
C THR A 286 1.81 -11.85 2.48
N VAL A 287 2.52 -10.98 1.76
CA VAL A 287 3.71 -10.29 2.26
C VAL A 287 3.35 -9.42 3.47
N GLN A 288 2.24 -8.69 3.41
CA GLN A 288 1.77 -7.86 4.53
C GLN A 288 1.45 -8.72 5.76
N GLN A 289 0.73 -9.84 5.59
CA GLN A 289 0.52 -10.78 6.71
C GLN A 289 1.84 -11.33 7.23
N ALA A 290 2.75 -11.76 6.36
CA ALA A 290 4.03 -12.34 6.77
C ALA A 290 4.86 -11.34 7.59
N CYS A 291 4.91 -10.07 7.17
CA CYS A 291 5.54 -9.01 7.96
C CYS A 291 4.85 -8.81 9.31
N PHE A 292 3.51 -8.77 9.35
CA PHE A 292 2.76 -8.62 10.60
C PHE A 292 3.03 -9.78 11.58
N VAL A 293 2.98 -11.02 11.10
CA VAL A 293 3.28 -12.22 11.89
C VAL A 293 4.74 -12.22 12.36
N ALA A 294 5.69 -11.81 11.51
CA ALA A 294 7.11 -11.73 11.87
C ALA A 294 7.36 -10.70 12.98
N TRP A 295 6.74 -9.52 12.89
CA TRP A 295 6.83 -8.49 13.93
C TRP A 295 6.22 -8.95 15.24
N PHE A 296 5.08 -9.62 15.17
CA PHE A 296 4.46 -10.18 16.36
C PHE A 296 5.32 -11.26 17.02
N ALA A 297 5.88 -12.18 16.22
CA ALA A 297 6.82 -13.18 16.73
C ALA A 297 8.06 -12.52 17.36
N GLY A 298 8.57 -11.44 16.76
CA GLY A 298 9.66 -10.64 17.32
C GLY A 298 9.31 -9.97 18.65
N LEU A 299 8.10 -9.42 18.77
CA LEU A 299 7.61 -8.83 20.02
C LEU A 299 7.48 -9.88 21.12
N VAL A 300 6.93 -11.05 20.80
CA VAL A 300 6.83 -12.17 21.75
C VAL A 300 8.23 -12.63 22.19
N ALA A 301 9.19 -12.73 21.28
CA ALA A 301 10.57 -13.09 21.61
C ALA A 301 11.25 -12.02 22.49
N TYR A 302 11.02 -10.73 22.22
CA TYR A 302 11.54 -9.63 23.05
C TYR A 302 10.99 -9.70 24.48
N MET A 303 9.69 -9.90 24.63
CA MET A 303 9.06 -10.03 25.95
C MET A 303 9.52 -11.29 26.70
N ALA A 304 9.66 -12.41 25.99
CA ALA A 304 10.21 -13.65 26.55
C ALA A 304 11.65 -13.46 27.07
N ALA A 305 12.47 -12.65 26.40
CA ALA A 305 13.81 -12.32 26.84
C ALA A 305 13.83 -11.40 28.08
N MET A 306 12.97 -10.36 28.10
CA MET A 306 12.80 -9.46 29.26
C MET A 306 12.33 -10.22 30.52
N MET A 307 11.50 -11.26 30.35
CA MET A 307 11.02 -12.11 31.43
C MET A 307 12.15 -12.83 32.19
N ALA A 308 13.21 -13.27 31.49
CA ALA A 308 14.36 -13.90 32.12
C ALA A 308 15.04 -12.99 33.16
N VAL A 309 14.79 -11.68 33.08
CA VAL A 309 15.37 -10.66 33.95
C VAL A 309 14.39 -10.19 35.04
N GLN A 310 13.07 -10.12 34.78
CA GLN A 310 12.12 -9.42 35.65
C GLN A 310 10.97 -10.27 36.25
N GLY A 311 10.85 -11.57 35.91
CA GLY A 311 9.93 -12.49 36.62
C GLY A 311 8.43 -12.22 36.41
N PHE A 312 8.04 -11.66 35.27
CA PHE A 312 6.66 -11.32 34.92
C PHE A 312 5.79 -12.55 34.59
N SER A 313 4.47 -12.51 34.86
CA SER A 313 3.51 -13.60 34.55
C SER A 313 3.14 -13.65 33.06
N LEU A 314 4.12 -13.98 32.22
CA LEU A 314 4.08 -13.86 30.75
C LEU A 314 2.89 -14.56 30.06
N ILE A 315 2.31 -15.59 30.68
CA ILE A 315 1.32 -16.45 30.02
C ILE A 315 -0.02 -15.73 29.84
N ASN A 316 -0.43 -14.87 30.80
CA ASN A 316 -1.70 -14.15 30.71
C ASN A 316 -1.64 -13.00 29.71
N ASP A 317 -0.61 -12.15 29.78
CA ASP A 317 -0.46 -11.02 28.85
C ASP A 317 -0.20 -11.48 27.41
N LEU A 318 0.50 -12.60 27.23
CA LEU A 318 0.69 -13.24 25.93
C LEU A 318 -0.63 -13.73 25.33
N SER A 319 -1.52 -14.29 26.16
CA SER A 319 -2.83 -14.77 25.70
C SER A 319 -3.65 -13.61 25.11
N GLU A 320 -3.61 -12.43 25.76
CA GLU A 320 -4.26 -11.21 25.27
C GLU A 320 -3.64 -10.72 23.95
N MET A 321 -2.31 -10.73 23.85
CA MET A 321 -1.60 -10.37 22.62
C MET A 321 -1.92 -11.28 21.45
N LEU A 322 -1.99 -12.60 21.68
CA LEU A 322 -2.37 -13.58 20.66
C LEU A 322 -3.82 -13.35 20.20
N MET A 323 -4.74 -13.08 21.12
CA MET A 323 -6.11 -12.73 20.77
C MET A 323 -6.17 -11.42 19.95
N ALA A 324 -5.38 -10.40 20.32
CA ALA A 324 -5.30 -9.14 19.57
C ALA A 324 -4.82 -9.35 18.12
N VAL A 325 -3.81 -10.20 17.90
CA VAL A 325 -3.39 -10.63 16.55
C VAL A 325 -4.51 -11.33 15.81
N GLY A 326 -5.24 -12.21 16.51
CA GLY A 326 -6.39 -12.90 15.97
C GLY A 326 -7.49 -11.93 15.50
N VAL A 327 -7.80 -10.88 16.28
CA VAL A 327 -8.74 -9.82 15.90
C VAL A 327 -8.25 -9.08 14.65
N VAL A 328 -7.00 -8.61 14.65
CA VAL A 328 -6.45 -7.85 13.51
C VAL A 328 -6.45 -8.70 12.24
N GLY A 329 -6.00 -9.96 12.32
CA GLY A 329 -6.02 -10.86 11.17
C GLY A 329 -7.42 -11.28 10.74
N LEU A 330 -8.38 -11.40 11.67
CA LEU A 330 -9.79 -11.67 11.34
C LEU A 330 -10.37 -10.52 10.52
N LEU A 331 -10.19 -9.28 10.99
CA LEU A 331 -10.64 -8.08 10.29
C LEU A 331 -9.96 -7.95 8.92
N TYR A 332 -8.63 -8.14 8.87
CA TYR A 332 -7.85 -8.05 7.64
C TYR A 332 -8.33 -9.06 6.59
N TRP A 333 -8.39 -10.36 6.93
CA TRP A 333 -8.80 -11.40 6.00
C TRP A 333 -10.28 -11.38 5.69
N TYR A 334 -11.11 -10.87 6.58
CA TYR A 334 -12.51 -10.61 6.26
C TYR A 334 -12.62 -9.54 5.17
N VAL A 335 -12.03 -8.35 5.38
CA VAL A 335 -12.07 -7.25 4.40
C VAL A 335 -11.46 -7.66 3.07
N MET A 336 -10.25 -8.22 3.07
CA MET A 336 -9.61 -8.69 1.83
C MET A 336 -10.40 -9.83 1.19
N GLY A 337 -10.91 -10.77 1.99
CA GLY A 337 -11.74 -11.87 1.54
C GLY A 337 -13.00 -11.40 0.82
N THR A 338 -13.72 -10.40 1.34
CA THR A 338 -14.92 -9.85 0.69
C THR A 338 -14.65 -9.26 -0.69
N LEU A 339 -13.48 -8.64 -0.89
CA LEU A 339 -13.07 -8.09 -2.18
C LEU A 339 -12.78 -9.22 -3.18
N MET A 340 -12.11 -10.27 -2.72
CA MET A 340 -11.70 -11.40 -3.54
C MET A 340 -12.86 -12.32 -3.93
N THR A 341 -13.78 -12.62 -3.00
CA THR A 341 -14.99 -13.41 -3.29
C THR A 341 -15.95 -12.70 -4.25
N SER A 342 -15.85 -11.37 -4.31
CA SER A 342 -16.61 -10.52 -5.22
C SER A 342 -16.01 -10.43 -6.63
N GLU A 343 -14.85 -11.07 -6.90
CA GLU A 343 -14.26 -11.13 -8.24
C GLU A 343 -15.17 -11.86 -9.25
N TRP A 344 -15.00 -11.51 -10.52
CA TRP A 344 -15.70 -12.18 -11.61
C TRP A 344 -15.11 -13.57 -11.87
N PRO A 345 -15.95 -14.62 -12.08
CA PRO A 345 -15.49 -16.01 -12.16
C PRO A 345 -14.89 -16.38 -13.53
N HIS A 346 -15.00 -15.53 -14.54
CA HIS A 346 -14.56 -15.83 -15.90
C HIS A 346 -13.11 -15.37 -16.14
N LEU A 347 -12.25 -16.29 -16.56
CA LEU A 347 -10.85 -16.00 -16.88
C LEU A 347 -10.69 -15.76 -18.38
N SER A 348 -9.99 -14.70 -18.76
CA SER A 348 -9.61 -14.46 -20.16
C SER A 348 -8.69 -15.57 -20.66
N ARG A 349 -8.68 -15.82 -21.98
CA ARG A 349 -7.75 -16.77 -22.60
C ARG A 349 -6.29 -16.40 -22.36
N ARG A 350 -5.97 -15.10 -22.24
CA ARG A 350 -4.62 -14.61 -21.94
C ARG A 350 -4.17 -15.01 -20.54
N VAL A 351 -5.04 -14.86 -19.53
CA VAL A 351 -4.73 -15.27 -18.15
C VAL A 351 -4.68 -16.79 -18.01
N GLN A 352 -5.53 -17.53 -18.75
CA GLN A 352 -5.44 -18.99 -18.78
C GLN A 352 -4.08 -19.47 -19.30
N ARG A 353 -3.42 -18.73 -20.19
CA ARG A 353 -2.07 -19.06 -20.70
C ARG A 353 -0.98 -18.85 -19.64
N SER A 354 -1.18 -17.98 -18.66
CA SER A 354 -0.18 -17.72 -17.60
C SER A 354 -0.30 -18.66 -16.40
N LEU A 355 -1.23 -19.64 -16.43
CA LEU A 355 -1.43 -20.59 -15.33
C LEU A 355 -0.21 -21.52 -15.19
N PRO A 356 0.15 -21.92 -13.95
CA PRO A 356 1.29 -22.80 -13.69
C PRO A 356 1.12 -24.17 -14.36
N GLN A 357 2.18 -24.67 -15.00
CA GLN A 357 2.18 -25.96 -15.71
C GLN A 357 2.50 -27.15 -14.80
N SER A 358 3.38 -26.97 -13.81
CA SER A 358 3.82 -28.06 -12.94
C SER A 358 2.72 -28.50 -11.96
N THR A 359 2.71 -29.78 -11.59
CA THR A 359 1.80 -30.33 -10.58
C THR A 359 1.98 -29.65 -9.22
N ALA A 360 3.23 -29.47 -8.79
CA ALA A 360 3.57 -28.73 -7.57
C ALA A 360 3.17 -27.25 -7.64
N GLY A 361 3.42 -26.59 -8.78
CA GLY A 361 2.98 -25.21 -9.01
C GLY A 361 1.46 -25.08 -8.96
N ARG A 362 0.70 -26.07 -9.43
CA ARG A 362 -0.76 -26.09 -9.32
C ARG A 362 -1.26 -26.31 -7.89
N MET A 363 -0.54 -27.01 -7.03
CA MET A 363 -0.96 -27.16 -5.63
C MET A 363 -0.82 -25.86 -4.85
N PHE A 364 0.30 -25.15 -5.00
CA PHE A 364 0.59 -23.96 -4.19
C PHE A 364 0.22 -22.63 -4.85
N LEU A 365 0.47 -22.48 -6.16
CA LEU A 365 0.25 -21.21 -6.87
C LEU A 365 -1.17 -21.07 -7.43
N SER A 366 -2.00 -22.13 -7.39
CA SER A 366 -3.39 -22.05 -7.83
C SER A 366 -4.26 -21.13 -6.96
N LEU A 367 -3.93 -21.02 -5.66
CA LEU A 367 -4.59 -20.10 -4.74
C LEU A 367 -4.30 -18.63 -5.06
N PHE A 368 -3.21 -18.34 -5.78
CA PHE A 368 -2.89 -16.98 -6.24
C PHE A 368 -3.57 -16.63 -7.56
N ASN A 369 -4.23 -17.58 -8.24
CA ASN A 369 -4.89 -17.34 -9.52
C ASN A 369 -6.25 -16.64 -9.35
N PRO A 370 -6.64 -15.77 -10.29
CA PRO A 370 -7.92 -15.07 -10.25
C PRO A 370 -9.12 -16.00 -10.18
N GLY A 371 -10.12 -15.58 -9.41
CA GLY A 371 -11.35 -16.34 -9.23
C GLY A 371 -11.92 -16.17 -7.82
N PRO A 372 -13.25 -16.09 -7.68
CA PRO A 372 -13.91 -15.89 -6.40
C PRO A 372 -13.80 -17.11 -5.48
N GLY A 373 -13.70 -18.33 -6.02
CA GLY A 373 -13.48 -19.56 -5.26
C GLY A 373 -12.04 -19.72 -4.80
N ALA A 374 -11.09 -19.49 -5.71
CA ALA A 374 -9.68 -19.43 -5.33
C ALA A 374 -9.44 -18.35 -4.26
N GLY A 375 -10.11 -17.21 -4.36
CA GLY A 375 -10.00 -16.13 -3.39
C GLY A 375 -10.60 -16.43 -2.03
N TYR A 376 -11.77 -17.08 -1.99
CA TYR A 376 -12.36 -17.59 -0.74
C TYR A 376 -11.41 -18.57 -0.04
N LEU A 377 -10.92 -19.58 -0.77
CA LEU A 377 -10.01 -20.58 -0.20
C LEU A 377 -8.69 -19.94 0.23
N PHE A 378 -8.17 -18.96 -0.51
CA PHE A 378 -6.97 -18.23 -0.16
C PHE A 378 -7.12 -17.45 1.15
N ALA A 379 -8.23 -16.72 1.34
CA ALA A 379 -8.48 -15.99 2.58
C ALA A 379 -8.64 -16.94 3.78
N VAL A 380 -9.43 -18.01 3.63
CA VAL A 380 -9.61 -19.02 4.68
C VAL A 380 -8.28 -19.71 5.00
N SER A 381 -7.47 -20.08 3.99
CA SER A 381 -6.19 -20.78 4.21
C SER A 381 -5.18 -19.91 4.95
N ASN A 382 -5.06 -18.62 4.59
CA ASN A 382 -4.12 -17.70 5.24
C ASN A 382 -4.52 -17.40 6.70
N PHE A 383 -5.82 -17.25 6.98
CA PHE A 383 -6.29 -17.11 8.35
C PHE A 383 -6.16 -18.41 9.14
N SER A 384 -6.41 -19.57 8.52
CA SER A 384 -6.18 -20.88 9.14
C SER A 384 -4.72 -21.04 9.55
N MET A 385 -3.78 -20.66 8.66
CA MET A 385 -2.35 -20.67 8.97
C MET A 385 -2.06 -19.79 10.18
N MET A 386 -2.64 -18.59 10.25
CA MET A 386 -2.46 -17.68 11.38
C MET A 386 -3.01 -18.27 12.69
N CYS A 387 -4.21 -18.84 12.68
CA CYS A 387 -4.80 -19.52 13.84
C CYS A 387 -3.93 -20.71 14.30
N ILE A 388 -3.46 -21.54 13.38
CA ILE A 388 -2.62 -22.70 13.69
C ILE A 388 -1.28 -22.24 14.28
N CYS A 389 -0.63 -21.23 13.69
CA CYS A 389 0.61 -20.66 14.22
C CYS A 389 0.41 -20.08 15.62
N SER A 390 -0.68 -19.36 15.87
CA SER A 390 -0.97 -18.79 17.20
C SER A 390 -1.24 -19.86 18.24
N VAL A 391 -2.02 -20.90 17.91
CA VAL A 391 -2.28 -22.04 18.81
C VAL A 391 -1.01 -22.84 19.06
N ALA A 392 -0.21 -23.10 18.02
CA ALA A 392 1.07 -23.78 18.16
C ALA A 392 2.04 -23.00 19.06
N MET A 393 2.08 -21.67 18.91
CA MET A 393 2.89 -20.79 19.77
C MET A 393 2.40 -20.83 21.22
N LEU A 394 1.09 -20.79 21.45
CA LEU A 394 0.50 -20.92 22.79
C LEU A 394 0.92 -22.24 23.45
N ILE A 395 0.83 -23.37 22.73
CA ILE A 395 1.21 -24.70 23.24
C ILE A 395 2.72 -24.78 23.48
N ALA A 396 3.54 -24.32 22.53
CA ALA A 396 4.99 -24.36 22.64
C ALA A 396 5.50 -23.55 23.84
N LEU A 397 4.93 -22.37 24.08
CA LEU A 397 5.35 -21.51 25.18
C LEU A 397 4.86 -22.00 26.54
N THR A 398 3.61 -22.45 26.64
CA THR A 398 3.08 -23.05 27.88
C THR A 398 3.90 -24.26 28.31
N THR A 399 4.27 -25.13 27.37
CA THR A 399 5.13 -26.28 27.63
C THR A 399 6.57 -25.89 27.97
N TRP A 400 7.16 -24.93 27.25
CA TRP A 400 8.53 -24.49 27.47
C TRP A 400 8.75 -23.86 28.85
N TYR A 401 7.81 -23.05 29.30
CA TYR A 401 7.89 -22.34 30.58
C TYR A 401 7.27 -23.11 31.75
N GLY A 402 6.87 -24.38 31.55
CA GLY A 402 6.28 -25.22 32.60
C GLY A 402 4.95 -24.68 33.15
N GLY A 403 4.24 -23.85 32.37
CA GLY A 403 2.98 -23.26 32.76
C GLY A 403 1.83 -24.28 32.74
N THR A 404 0.91 -24.17 33.70
CA THR A 404 -0.33 -24.95 33.66
C THR A 404 -1.34 -24.31 32.71
N TRP A 405 -2.17 -25.13 32.08
CA TRP A 405 -3.34 -24.66 31.36
C TRP A 405 -4.31 -24.00 32.33
N GLY A 406 -4.56 -22.71 32.12
CA GLY A 406 -5.52 -21.92 32.88
C GLY A 406 -6.64 -21.41 31.99
N SER A 407 -7.57 -20.67 32.59
CA SER A 407 -8.76 -20.16 31.91
C SER A 407 -8.41 -19.26 30.72
N ARG A 408 -7.35 -18.44 30.79
CA ARG A 408 -6.94 -17.53 29.72
C ARG A 408 -6.40 -18.24 28.48
N GLN A 409 -5.67 -19.33 28.65
CA GLN A 409 -5.20 -20.16 27.54
C GLN A 409 -6.37 -20.88 26.87
N GLU A 410 -7.33 -21.35 27.66
CA GLU A 410 -8.58 -21.92 27.15
C GLU A 410 -9.39 -20.88 26.36
N THR A 411 -9.56 -19.66 26.90
CA THR A 411 -10.19 -18.54 26.18
C THR A 411 -9.53 -18.30 24.83
N SER A 412 -8.20 -18.28 24.78
CA SER A 412 -7.46 -18.05 23.53
C SER A 412 -7.69 -19.15 22.50
N LEU A 413 -7.72 -20.42 22.92
CA LEU A 413 -8.04 -21.53 22.02
C LEU A 413 -9.44 -21.38 21.43
N TYR A 414 -10.45 -21.17 22.28
CA TYR A 414 -11.83 -20.98 21.82
C TYR A 414 -11.95 -19.76 20.91
N PHE A 415 -11.22 -18.68 21.21
CA PHE A 415 -11.22 -17.46 20.41
C PHE A 415 -10.77 -17.75 18.97
N PHE A 416 -9.66 -18.47 18.77
CA PHE A 416 -9.18 -18.79 17.42
C PHE A 416 -10.12 -19.74 16.66
N VAL A 417 -10.69 -20.73 17.35
CA VAL A 417 -11.64 -21.69 16.75
C VAL A 417 -12.93 -20.98 16.31
N ILE A 418 -13.52 -20.17 17.19
CA ILE A 418 -14.75 -19.42 16.93
C ILE A 418 -14.51 -18.38 15.82
N SER A 419 -13.40 -17.63 15.89
CA SER A 419 -13.03 -16.64 14.87
C SER A 419 -12.87 -17.29 13.49
N TRP A 420 -12.28 -18.49 13.42
CA TRP A 420 -12.14 -19.25 12.19
C TRP A 420 -13.50 -19.67 11.62
N GLY A 421 -14.39 -20.17 12.48
CA GLY A 421 -15.77 -20.52 12.13
C GLY A 421 -16.52 -19.32 11.53
N TYR A 422 -16.41 -18.15 12.15
CA TYR A 422 -17.02 -16.92 11.65
C TYR A 422 -16.46 -16.49 10.30
N LEU A 423 -15.14 -16.45 10.13
CA LEU A 423 -14.53 -16.06 8.86
C LEU A 423 -14.97 -16.99 7.72
N ALA A 424 -14.81 -18.30 7.91
CA ALA A 424 -15.16 -19.31 6.92
C ALA A 424 -16.66 -19.31 6.61
N GLY A 425 -17.50 -19.13 7.63
CA GLY A 425 -18.95 -19.08 7.55
C GLY A 425 -19.46 -17.85 6.80
N PHE A 426 -19.11 -16.64 7.24
CA PHE A 426 -19.60 -15.39 6.64
C PHE A 426 -19.06 -15.17 5.22
N LEU A 427 -17.78 -15.45 4.95
CA LEU A 427 -17.25 -15.36 3.59
C LEU A 427 -17.87 -16.44 2.67
N GLY A 428 -18.05 -17.65 3.18
CA GLY A 428 -18.64 -18.75 2.42
C GLY A 428 -20.11 -18.50 2.08
N ALA A 429 -20.91 -18.04 3.05
CA ALA A 429 -22.30 -17.67 2.87
C ALA A 429 -22.45 -16.48 1.91
N GLY A 430 -21.66 -15.42 2.07
CA GLY A 430 -21.69 -14.28 1.16
C GLY A 430 -21.32 -14.66 -0.27
N ARG A 431 -20.32 -15.54 -0.47
CA ARG A 431 -19.99 -16.07 -1.81
C ARG A 431 -21.16 -16.84 -2.43
N LEU A 432 -21.84 -17.69 -1.65
CA LEU A 432 -23.01 -18.44 -2.14
C LEU A 432 -24.14 -17.48 -2.55
N LEU A 433 -24.42 -16.46 -1.75
CA LEU A 433 -25.41 -15.42 -2.08
C LEU A 433 -25.04 -14.66 -3.36
N ILE A 434 -23.78 -14.25 -3.51
CA ILE A 434 -23.30 -13.60 -4.73
C ILE A 434 -23.45 -14.53 -5.94
N SER A 435 -23.13 -15.82 -5.78
CA SER A 435 -23.28 -16.81 -6.85
C SER A 435 -24.76 -17.02 -7.25
N LEU A 436 -25.68 -16.91 -6.28
CA LEU A 436 -27.11 -16.98 -6.50
C LEU A 436 -27.62 -15.73 -7.24
N PHE A 437 -27.24 -14.53 -6.80
CA PHE A 437 -27.61 -13.28 -7.47
C PHE A 437 -27.08 -13.20 -8.89
N ARG A 438 -25.86 -13.73 -9.14
CA ARG A 438 -25.27 -13.82 -10.49
C ARG A 438 -26.04 -14.70 -11.46
N ARG A 439 -26.98 -15.54 -11.00
CA ARG A 439 -27.90 -16.28 -11.88
C ARG A 439 -28.95 -15.38 -12.51
N PHE A 440 -29.29 -14.27 -11.86
CA PHE A 440 -30.39 -13.40 -12.26
C PHE A 440 -29.91 -12.05 -12.81
N ALA A 441 -28.77 -11.53 -12.33
CA ALA A 441 -28.28 -10.22 -12.71
C ALA A 441 -26.74 -10.15 -12.74
N PHE A 442 -26.21 -9.16 -13.46
CA PHE A 442 -24.80 -8.79 -13.39
C PHE A 442 -24.50 -8.17 -12.01
N VAL A 443 -23.58 -8.78 -11.25
CA VAL A 443 -23.18 -8.28 -9.92
C VAL A 443 -21.79 -7.63 -10.02
N PRO A 444 -21.69 -6.29 -9.95
CA PRO A 444 -20.40 -5.60 -9.90
C PRO A 444 -19.68 -5.88 -8.57
N LEU A 445 -18.37 -5.64 -8.53
CA LEU A 445 -17.54 -5.86 -7.33
C LEU A 445 -18.08 -5.11 -6.11
N ALA A 446 -18.56 -3.88 -6.28
CA ALA A 446 -19.15 -3.09 -5.20
C ALA A 446 -20.44 -3.72 -4.62
N ALA A 447 -21.28 -4.32 -5.47
CA ALA A 447 -22.49 -5.01 -5.02
C ALA A 447 -22.16 -6.33 -4.28
N GLY A 448 -21.09 -7.02 -4.70
CA GLY A 448 -20.57 -8.19 -3.98
C GLY A 448 -20.08 -7.81 -2.57
N PHE A 449 -19.27 -6.75 -2.47
CA PHE A 449 -18.83 -6.19 -1.19
C PHE A 449 -20.01 -5.79 -0.30
N LEU A 450 -21.00 -5.08 -0.87
CA LEU A 450 -22.22 -4.68 -0.15
C LEU A 450 -23.01 -5.90 0.36
N THR A 451 -23.05 -6.99 -0.41
CA THR A 451 -23.72 -8.24 0.01
C THR A 451 -23.07 -8.83 1.26
N HIS A 452 -21.74 -8.87 1.32
CA HIS A 452 -21.02 -9.30 2.54
C HIS A 452 -21.26 -8.34 3.71
N PHE A 453 -21.29 -7.04 3.45
CA PHE A 453 -21.55 -6.04 4.49
C PHE A 453 -22.97 -6.18 5.08
N ILE A 454 -23.99 -6.32 4.22
CA ILE A 454 -25.38 -6.57 4.65
C ILE A 454 -25.48 -7.87 5.43
N LEU A 455 -24.79 -8.93 4.99
CA LEU A 455 -24.80 -10.22 5.69
C LEU A 455 -24.18 -10.11 7.10
N LEU A 456 -23.06 -9.40 7.24
CA LEU A 456 -22.44 -9.14 8.55
C LEU A 456 -23.35 -8.29 9.44
N LEU A 457 -23.94 -7.23 8.87
CA LEU A 457 -24.84 -6.33 9.60
C LEU A 457 -26.11 -7.07 10.03
N ALA A 458 -26.64 -7.99 9.22
CA ALA A 458 -27.75 -8.86 9.60
C ALA A 458 -27.33 -9.84 10.71
N GLY A 459 -26.13 -10.42 10.61
CA GLY A 459 -25.57 -11.31 11.63
C GLY A 459 -25.38 -10.64 13.00
N ILE A 460 -25.00 -9.36 13.01
CA ILE A 460 -24.86 -8.57 14.24
C ILE A 460 -26.21 -8.02 14.71
N GLY A 461 -26.97 -7.41 13.79
CA GLY A 461 -28.16 -6.63 14.08
C GLY A 461 -29.36 -7.46 14.51
N ILE A 462 -29.63 -8.60 13.86
CA ILE A 462 -30.80 -9.43 14.19
C ILE A 462 -30.71 -9.97 15.64
N PRO A 463 -29.59 -10.58 16.07
CA PRO A 463 -29.46 -11.03 17.47
C PRO A 463 -29.45 -9.88 18.46
N LEU A 464 -28.86 -8.74 18.10
CA LEU A 464 -28.84 -7.57 18.97
C LEU A 464 -30.25 -7.05 19.24
N VAL A 465 -31.11 -7.00 18.21
CA VAL A 465 -32.52 -6.60 18.38
C VAL A 465 -33.26 -7.60 19.27
N ILE A 466 -33.06 -8.91 19.05
CA ILE A 466 -33.68 -9.95 19.90
C ILE A 466 -33.23 -9.81 21.36
N TYR A 467 -31.93 -9.57 21.59
CA TYR A 467 -31.38 -9.34 22.92
C TYR A 467 -32.00 -8.11 23.59
N LEU A 468 -32.09 -6.99 22.87
CA LEU A 468 -32.70 -5.75 23.39
C LEU A 468 -34.20 -5.90 23.68
N MET A 469 -34.91 -6.76 22.93
CA MET A 469 -36.33 -7.03 23.15
C MET A 469 -36.59 -8.02 24.31
N SER A 470 -35.62 -8.87 24.66
CA SER A 470 -35.74 -9.84 25.76
C SER A 470 -35.47 -9.18 27.13
N PRO A 471 -36.47 -9.08 28.03
CA PRO A 471 -36.25 -8.51 29.36
C PRO A 471 -35.38 -9.41 30.25
N SER A 472 -35.51 -10.73 30.12
CA SER A 472 -34.75 -11.71 30.90
C SER A 472 -33.26 -11.64 30.59
N SER A 473 -32.89 -11.57 29.31
CA SER A 473 -31.47 -11.53 28.90
C SER A 473 -30.77 -10.24 29.36
N ARG A 474 -31.49 -9.11 29.33
CA ARG A 474 -30.96 -7.82 29.81
C ARG A 474 -30.79 -7.74 31.32
N TYR A 475 -31.66 -8.41 32.09
CA TYR A 475 -31.65 -8.33 33.55
C TYR A 475 -30.51 -9.16 34.16
N PHE A 476 -30.21 -10.33 33.56
CA PHE A 476 -29.18 -11.24 34.05
C PHE A 476 -27.82 -11.06 33.37
N ASN A 477 -27.73 -10.20 32.34
CA ASN A 477 -26.55 -10.01 31.49
C ASN A 477 -25.91 -11.35 31.03
N THR A 478 -26.75 -12.36 30.82
CA THR A 478 -26.30 -13.71 30.45
C THR A 478 -26.27 -13.86 28.95
N TYR A 479 -25.18 -14.47 28.45
CA TYR A 479 -25.07 -14.81 27.04
C TYR A 479 -26.19 -15.77 26.65
N SER A 480 -26.90 -15.45 25.56
CA SER A 480 -27.95 -16.29 25.02
C SER A 480 -27.48 -16.92 23.72
N LEU A 481 -27.81 -18.19 23.49
CA LEU A 481 -27.45 -18.92 22.28
C LEU A 481 -28.04 -18.29 20.99
N SER A 482 -29.01 -17.40 21.12
CA SER A 482 -29.50 -16.56 20.01
C SER A 482 -28.45 -15.58 19.46
N GLN A 483 -27.44 -15.23 20.26
CA GLN A 483 -26.34 -14.35 19.90
C GLN A 483 -25.23 -15.04 19.10
N ILE A 484 -25.35 -16.35 18.83
CA ILE A 484 -24.31 -17.12 18.15
C ILE A 484 -23.97 -16.59 16.76
N THR A 485 -24.90 -15.92 16.07
CA THR A 485 -24.64 -15.30 14.76
C THR A 485 -23.99 -13.92 14.85
N ASN A 486 -23.87 -13.35 16.06
CA ASN A 486 -23.21 -12.07 16.31
C ASN A 486 -21.75 -12.28 16.72
N PRO A 487 -20.78 -12.13 15.79
CA PRO A 487 -19.37 -12.36 16.08
C PRO A 487 -18.79 -11.34 17.05
N MET A 488 -19.30 -10.09 17.05
CA MET A 488 -18.74 -9.02 17.88
C MET A 488 -19.03 -9.27 19.36
N ILE A 489 -20.29 -9.50 19.71
CA ILE A 489 -20.66 -9.75 21.11
C ILE A 489 -20.03 -11.06 21.58
N THR A 490 -20.16 -12.13 20.79
CA THR A 490 -19.66 -13.46 21.18
C THR A 490 -18.14 -13.46 21.45
N LEU A 491 -17.35 -12.78 20.60
CA LEU A 491 -15.90 -12.70 20.81
C LEU A 491 -15.54 -11.78 21.98
N VAL A 492 -16.23 -10.66 22.16
CA VAL A 492 -15.99 -9.74 23.28
C VAL A 492 -16.34 -10.40 24.61
N THR A 493 -17.52 -11.03 24.74
CA THR A 493 -17.92 -11.74 25.95
C THR A 493 -17.00 -12.92 26.27
N LEU A 494 -16.47 -13.60 25.25
CA LEU A 494 -15.46 -14.65 25.45
C LEU A 494 -14.16 -14.09 26.05
N VAL A 495 -13.69 -12.95 25.53
CA VAL A 495 -12.44 -12.31 25.99
C VAL A 495 -12.59 -11.74 27.40
N ASP A 496 -13.71 -11.07 27.68
CA ASP A 496 -13.94 -10.36 28.94
C ASP A 496 -14.40 -11.30 30.06
N ASP A 497 -15.37 -12.17 29.79
CA ASP A 497 -16.05 -13.01 30.81
C ASP A 497 -15.57 -14.47 30.81
N GLY A 498 -14.80 -14.90 29.80
CA GLY A 498 -14.22 -16.24 29.71
C GLY A 498 -15.13 -17.30 29.05
N PRO A 499 -14.68 -18.57 28.99
CA PRO A 499 -15.34 -19.62 28.22
C PRO A 499 -16.66 -20.10 28.83
N ASP A 500 -16.78 -20.08 30.16
CA ASP A 500 -17.98 -20.52 30.88
C ASP A 500 -19.16 -19.59 30.64
N ALA A 501 -18.90 -18.30 30.42
CA ALA A 501 -19.93 -17.29 30.19
C ALA A 501 -20.74 -17.53 28.92
N ILE A 502 -20.11 -18.11 27.88
CA ILE A 502 -20.74 -18.33 26.57
C ILE A 502 -21.03 -19.80 26.27
N ASP A 503 -20.80 -20.72 27.20
CA ASP A 503 -20.75 -22.17 26.94
C ASP A 503 -19.87 -22.46 25.70
N ALA A 504 -18.58 -22.08 25.81
CA ALA A 504 -17.67 -21.98 24.66
C ALA A 504 -17.52 -23.28 23.87
N LEU A 505 -17.73 -24.44 24.50
CA LEU A 505 -17.72 -25.73 23.82
C LEU A 505 -18.86 -25.84 22.79
N THR A 506 -20.08 -25.47 23.15
CA THR A 506 -21.22 -25.55 22.22
C THR A 506 -21.13 -24.48 21.14
N VAL A 507 -20.75 -23.25 21.50
CA VAL A 507 -20.56 -22.16 20.54
C VAL A 507 -19.44 -22.47 19.55
N SER A 508 -18.30 -22.96 20.00
CA SER A 508 -17.19 -23.34 19.11
C SER A 508 -17.55 -24.52 18.20
N ALA A 509 -18.26 -25.53 18.71
CA ALA A 509 -18.72 -26.65 17.89
C ALA A 509 -19.69 -26.20 16.78
N LEU A 510 -20.67 -25.37 17.12
CA LEU A 510 -21.67 -24.87 16.18
C LEU A 510 -21.09 -23.91 15.14
N THR A 511 -20.26 -22.95 15.56
CA THR A 511 -19.62 -21.98 14.65
C THR A 511 -18.63 -22.67 13.71
N THR A 512 -17.83 -23.61 14.21
CA THR A 512 -16.92 -24.42 13.39
C THR A 512 -17.69 -25.31 12.42
N ALA A 513 -18.75 -25.98 12.89
CA ALA A 513 -19.60 -26.79 12.02
C ALA A 513 -20.23 -25.95 10.91
N ALA A 514 -20.73 -24.74 11.21
CA ALA A 514 -21.24 -23.82 10.21
C ALA A 514 -20.15 -23.41 9.19
N GLY A 515 -18.94 -23.10 9.64
CA GLY A 515 -17.79 -22.81 8.79
C GLY A 515 -17.42 -23.98 7.85
N VAL A 516 -17.38 -25.21 8.38
CA VAL A 516 -17.10 -26.43 7.61
C VAL A 516 -18.20 -26.72 6.60
N VAL A 517 -19.47 -26.59 6.99
CA VAL A 517 -20.61 -26.74 6.06
C VAL A 517 -20.50 -25.74 4.91
N MET A 518 -20.19 -24.47 5.20
CA MET A 518 -20.00 -23.46 4.16
C MET A 518 -18.80 -23.77 3.26
N LEU A 519 -17.70 -24.30 3.79
CA LEU A 519 -16.57 -24.78 2.99
C LEU A 519 -16.98 -25.92 2.05
N LEU A 520 -17.72 -26.91 2.56
CA LEU A 520 -18.19 -28.06 1.78
C LEU A 520 -19.17 -27.65 0.67
N LEU A 521 -20.11 -26.75 0.96
CA LEU A 521 -21.04 -26.20 -0.04
C LEU A 521 -20.29 -25.45 -1.16
N ASN A 522 -19.19 -24.79 -0.81
CA ASN A 522 -18.32 -24.09 -1.75
C ASN A 522 -17.31 -25.00 -2.46
N ALA A 523 -17.04 -26.21 -1.94
CA ALA A 523 -15.94 -27.06 -2.40
C ALA A 523 -16.04 -27.43 -3.88
N ARG A 524 -17.23 -27.77 -4.37
CA ARG A 524 -17.43 -28.13 -5.79
C ARG A 524 -17.08 -26.98 -6.73
N SER A 525 -17.51 -25.76 -6.41
CA SER A 525 -17.26 -24.59 -7.26
C SER A 525 -15.80 -24.16 -7.20
N VAL A 526 -15.18 -24.23 -6.02
CA VAL A 526 -13.73 -24.00 -5.85
C VAL A 526 -12.92 -25.03 -6.63
N ALA A 527 -13.25 -26.32 -6.50
CA ALA A 527 -12.56 -27.39 -7.22
C ALA A 527 -12.64 -27.19 -8.74
N ALA A 528 -13.80 -26.82 -9.28
CA ALA A 528 -13.95 -26.52 -10.70
C ALA A 528 -13.08 -25.33 -11.17
N GLU A 529 -12.86 -24.33 -10.31
CA GLU A 529 -11.96 -23.21 -10.61
C GLU A 529 -10.47 -23.61 -10.55
N LEU A 530 -10.08 -24.40 -9.54
CA LEU A 530 -8.70 -24.85 -9.35
C LEU A 530 -8.24 -25.87 -10.40
N HIS A 531 -9.17 -26.64 -10.99
CA HIS A 531 -8.87 -27.61 -12.04
C HIS A 531 -8.72 -26.98 -13.43
N ARG A 532 -8.85 -25.66 -13.58
CA ARG A 532 -8.67 -24.99 -14.88
C ARG A 532 -7.26 -25.22 -15.41
N GLN A 533 -7.18 -25.82 -16.59
CA GLN A 533 -5.91 -26.12 -17.24
C GLN A 533 -5.44 -24.93 -18.07
N ARG A 534 -4.12 -24.81 -18.20
CA ARG A 534 -3.51 -23.84 -19.12
C ARG A 534 -3.92 -24.17 -20.54
N THR A 535 -4.58 -23.24 -21.21
CA THR A 535 -4.83 -23.33 -22.64
C THR A 535 -3.51 -23.03 -23.36
N PRO A 536 -2.98 -23.93 -24.22
CA PRO A 536 -1.74 -23.67 -24.95
C PRO A 536 -1.89 -22.43 -25.84
N ALA A 537 -0.80 -21.66 -25.97
CA ALA A 537 -0.78 -20.55 -26.91
C ALA A 537 -0.82 -21.12 -28.34
N PRO A 538 -1.66 -20.57 -29.24
CA PRO A 538 -1.61 -20.95 -30.64
C PRO A 538 -0.25 -20.56 -31.23
N ILE A 539 0.29 -21.39 -32.13
CA ILE A 539 1.65 -21.27 -32.70
C ILE A 539 1.93 -19.85 -33.20
N ARG A 540 0.96 -19.24 -33.89
CA ARG A 540 1.02 -17.86 -34.38
C ARG A 540 1.37 -16.82 -33.31
N VAL A 541 0.84 -16.95 -32.09
CA VAL A 541 1.12 -15.99 -31.00
C VAL A 541 2.51 -16.19 -30.44
N ILE A 542 3.02 -17.42 -30.46
CA ILE A 542 4.39 -17.73 -30.02
C ILE A 542 5.40 -17.14 -31.01
N GLU A 543 5.09 -17.23 -32.31
CA GLU A 543 5.88 -16.61 -33.38
C GLU A 543 5.85 -15.07 -33.27
N GLU A 544 4.67 -14.46 -33.12
CA GLU A 544 4.53 -13.00 -32.93
C GLU A 544 5.22 -12.50 -31.64
N ASP A 545 5.12 -13.24 -30.52
CA ASP A 545 5.82 -12.89 -29.25
C ASP A 545 7.35 -13.02 -29.40
N ALA A 546 7.83 -13.99 -30.18
CA ALA A 546 9.26 -14.17 -30.46
C ALA A 546 9.82 -13.08 -31.38
N GLU A 547 9.05 -12.68 -32.39
CA GLU A 547 9.38 -11.55 -33.27
C GLU A 547 9.43 -10.23 -32.49
N ALA A 548 8.46 -9.96 -31.62
CA ALA A 548 8.46 -8.78 -30.76
C ALA A 548 9.65 -8.75 -29.77
N GLN A 549 10.04 -9.90 -29.21
CA GLN A 549 11.24 -9.99 -28.36
C GLN A 549 12.55 -9.76 -29.14
N GLN A 550 12.58 -10.14 -30.42
CA GLN A 550 13.72 -9.85 -31.30
C GLN A 550 13.78 -8.37 -31.69
N GLU A 551 12.64 -7.70 -31.92
CA GLU A 551 12.60 -6.25 -32.18
C GLU A 551 13.04 -5.42 -30.98
N ILE A 552 12.68 -5.79 -29.75
CA ILE A 552 13.14 -5.12 -28.52
C ILE A 552 14.67 -5.26 -28.33
N ARG A 553 15.27 -6.32 -28.88
CA ARG A 553 16.72 -6.55 -28.83
C ARG A 553 17.51 -5.81 -29.91
N LYS A 554 16.86 -5.28 -30.95
CA LYS A 554 17.57 -4.48 -31.95
C LYS A 554 17.96 -3.13 -31.34
N PRO A 555 19.17 -2.63 -31.62
CA PRO A 555 19.55 -1.29 -31.19
C PRO A 555 18.54 -0.28 -31.74
N GLN A 556 18.03 0.62 -30.90
CA GLN A 556 16.99 1.59 -31.29
C GLN A 556 17.56 2.78 -32.08
N SER A 557 18.89 2.87 -32.20
CA SER A 557 19.59 3.94 -32.89
C SER A 557 20.39 3.41 -34.08
N PRO A 558 20.31 4.04 -35.27
CA PRO A 558 21.19 3.74 -36.42
C PRO A 558 22.69 3.87 -36.10
N TRP A 559 23.04 4.55 -35.01
CA TRP A 559 24.42 4.80 -34.58
C TRP A 559 24.96 3.69 -33.64
N ASP A 560 24.10 2.87 -33.05
CA ASP A 560 24.50 1.73 -32.23
C ASP A 560 24.95 0.55 -33.10
N GLU A 561 24.55 0.52 -34.38
CA GLU A 561 25.03 -0.46 -35.37
C GLU A 561 26.53 -0.28 -35.64
N ASP A 562 27.03 0.97 -35.60
CA ASP A 562 28.43 1.28 -35.81
C ASP A 562 29.33 0.81 -34.64
N GLU A 563 28.84 0.85 -33.39
CA GLU A 563 29.58 0.31 -32.23
C GLU A 563 29.60 -1.22 -32.18
N ALA A 564 28.51 -1.87 -32.62
CA ALA A 564 28.46 -3.33 -32.76
C ALA A 564 29.38 -3.81 -33.91
N ALA A 565 29.43 -3.06 -35.02
CA ALA A 565 30.37 -3.33 -36.12
C ALA A 565 31.83 -3.05 -35.72
N ALA A 566 32.08 -2.02 -34.90
CA ALA A 566 33.41 -1.69 -34.39
C ALA A 566 33.92 -2.72 -33.36
N SER A 567 33.05 -3.29 -32.53
CA SER A 567 33.42 -4.34 -31.57
C SER A 567 33.63 -5.71 -32.22
N ALA A 568 32.88 -6.04 -33.27
CA ALA A 568 33.08 -7.25 -34.06
C ALA A 568 34.39 -7.24 -34.89
N ALA A 569 34.98 -6.07 -35.13
CA ALA A 569 36.24 -5.91 -35.85
C ALA A 569 37.50 -5.99 -34.96
N VAL A 570 37.35 -6.17 -33.64
CA VAL A 570 38.45 -6.13 -32.66
C VAL A 570 38.81 -7.52 -32.09
N ASP A 571 38.03 -8.57 -32.37
CA ASP A 571 38.41 -9.94 -32.03
C ASP A 571 39.00 -10.66 -33.28
N PRO A 572 40.31 -11.03 -33.28
CA PRO A 572 40.92 -11.81 -34.35
C PRO A 572 40.48 -13.28 -34.39
#